data_AF-A0A975F6K0-F1
#
_entry.id   AF-A0A975F6K0-F1
#
_cell.length_a   1.000
_cell.length_b   1.000
_cell.length_c   1.000
_cell.angle_alpha   90.00
_cell.angle_beta   90.00
_cell.angle_gamma   90.00
#
_symmetry.space_group_name_H-M   'P 1'
#
loop_
_entity.id
_entity.type
_entity.pdbx_description
1 polymer ?
#
loop_
_entity_poly.entity_id
_entity_poly.type
_entity_poly.pdbx_seq_one_letter_code
_entity_poly.pdbx_strand_id
1 'polypeptide(L)'
;MKNEKEIYLAGGCFWGVEAYFERLPGVAMTETGYANGKTNKTTYHKLSETDHAETVRIVYDPATITLEELLAHYFRIIDPISVNRQGNDSGRQYRTGIYYTDADDEKDIQAFLDFMQKKYPAPLAVEKDVVKNFVRAEDYHQKYLDKNPGGYCHIDLSLATKPLYDESRFAVPDKDALKKKLSPLQYDVTQHQATERPYTSEYDAFDEKGIYVDIVTGKPLFSSTDKYDAGCGWPSFTKPITTEAVDYEKDTSFGMLRTEVHSRTGNSHLGHVFDDGPKEDGGLRYCINGASLKFIPYADMEKEGYGDYMPYVK
;
A
#
# COMPACT_ATOMS: atom_id res chain seq x y z
N MET A 1 -16.32 7.42 12.71
CA MET A 1 -15.07 7.22 13.47
C MET A 1 -14.24 6.32 12.59
N LYS A 2 -13.12 6.82 12.05
CA LYS A 2 -12.26 6.03 11.15
C LYS A 2 -11.61 4.91 11.97
N ASN A 3 -11.62 3.68 11.47
CA ASN A 3 -10.86 2.56 12.04
C ASN A 3 -9.38 2.76 11.72
N GLU A 4 -8.75 3.78 12.32
CA GLU A 4 -7.32 4.02 12.15
C GLU A 4 -6.52 2.90 12.83
N LYS A 5 -5.47 2.43 12.14
CA LYS A 5 -4.47 1.49 12.68
C LYS A 5 -3.14 2.20 12.88
N GLU A 6 -2.26 1.59 13.67
CA GLU A 6 -0.92 2.11 13.90
C GLU A 6 0.17 1.06 13.77
N ILE A 7 1.32 1.46 13.25
CA ILE A 7 2.54 0.64 13.14
C ILE A 7 3.75 1.50 13.49
N TYR A 8 4.80 0.88 14.00
CA TYR A 8 6.02 1.57 14.44
C TYR A 8 7.21 1.03 13.65
N LEU A 9 7.84 1.88 12.86
CA LEU A 9 8.91 1.48 11.94
C LEU A 9 10.24 2.14 12.33
N ALA A 10 11.24 1.32 12.63
CA ALA A 10 12.64 1.74 12.81
C ALA A 10 13.41 1.47 11.53
N GLY A 11 14.02 2.50 10.93
CA GLY A 11 14.63 2.40 9.60
C GLY A 11 15.88 3.27 9.46
N GLY A 12 16.66 3.43 10.52
CA GLY A 12 17.76 4.39 10.56
C GLY A 12 17.33 5.75 11.13
N CYS A 13 17.99 6.83 10.70
CA CYS A 13 17.64 8.18 11.12
C CYS A 13 16.16 8.48 10.81
N PHE A 14 15.37 8.71 11.86
CA PHE A 14 13.91 8.83 11.74
C PHE A 14 13.43 10.08 11.00
N TRP A 15 14.31 11.05 10.69
CA TRP A 15 13.98 12.28 9.99
C TRP A 15 13.57 11.99 8.55
N GLY A 16 14.34 11.14 7.88
CA GLY A 16 14.04 10.70 6.52
C GLY A 16 12.82 9.78 6.50
N VAL A 17 12.69 8.89 7.49
CA VAL A 17 11.58 7.94 7.59
C VAL A 17 10.25 8.69 7.79
N GLU A 18 10.19 9.62 8.75
CA GLU A 18 9.00 10.45 9.00
C GLU A 18 8.62 11.24 7.74
N ALA A 19 9.58 11.94 7.15
CA ALA A 19 9.36 12.76 5.96
C ALA A 19 8.98 11.94 4.72
N TYR A 20 9.32 10.65 4.67
CA TYR A 20 8.91 9.76 3.61
C TYR A 20 7.44 9.34 3.79
N PHE A 21 7.11 8.79 4.96
CA PHE A 21 5.78 8.23 5.23
C PHE A 21 4.68 9.28 5.33
N GLU A 22 4.98 10.50 5.79
CA GLU A 22 3.99 11.58 5.84
C GLU A 22 3.41 11.98 4.47
N ARG A 23 4.10 11.62 3.38
CA ARG A 23 3.67 11.92 2.00
C ARG A 23 2.74 10.87 1.41
N LEU A 24 2.60 9.72 2.04
CA LEU A 24 1.85 8.61 1.49
C LEU A 24 0.34 8.82 1.70
N PRO A 25 -0.50 8.64 0.68
CA PRO A 25 -1.95 8.66 0.84
C PRO A 25 -2.40 7.66 1.90
N GLY A 26 -3.34 8.05 2.75
CA GLY A 26 -3.86 7.19 3.82
C GLY A 26 -3.07 7.28 5.13
N VAL A 27 -1.86 7.85 5.16
CA VAL A 27 -1.17 8.17 6.41
C VAL A 27 -1.79 9.42 7.04
N ALA A 28 -2.34 9.28 8.25
CA ALA A 28 -3.04 10.34 8.98
C ALA A 28 -2.11 11.13 9.91
N MET A 29 -1.14 10.45 10.53
CA MET A 29 -0.19 11.06 11.46
C MET A 29 1.12 10.29 11.48
N THR A 30 2.22 11.02 11.60
CA THR A 30 3.55 10.50 11.91
C THR A 30 4.08 11.14 13.19
N GLU A 31 4.84 10.38 13.98
CA GLU A 31 5.48 10.87 15.21
C GLU A 31 6.83 10.17 15.41
N THR A 32 7.91 10.94 15.56
CA THR A 32 9.24 10.40 15.84
C THR A 32 9.42 10.09 17.32
N GLY A 33 10.14 9.01 17.61
CA GLY A 33 10.41 8.60 18.99
C GLY A 33 11.40 7.46 19.08
N TYR A 34 11.47 6.89 20.28
CA TYR A 34 12.48 5.93 20.69
C TYR A 34 11.80 4.67 21.22
N ALA A 35 11.85 3.58 20.45
CA ALA A 35 11.12 2.36 20.76
C ALA A 35 12.00 1.24 21.33
N ASN A 36 11.36 0.36 22.10
CA ASN A 36 11.87 -0.96 22.50
C ASN A 36 13.28 -0.94 23.12
N GLY A 37 13.55 0.05 23.97
CA GLY A 37 14.76 0.09 24.78
C GLY A 37 14.56 -0.47 26.19
N LYS A 38 15.63 -0.45 26.98
CA LYS A 38 15.72 -1.03 28.33
C LYS A 38 14.94 -0.24 29.39
N THR A 39 14.46 0.97 29.06
CA THR A 39 13.86 1.90 30.03
C THR A 39 12.61 2.56 29.45
N ASN A 40 11.71 3.07 30.29
CA ASN A 40 10.52 3.80 29.81
C ASN A 40 10.78 5.30 29.60
N LYS A 41 12.03 5.75 29.71
CA LYS A 41 12.41 7.16 29.57
C LYS A 41 13.79 7.26 28.94
N THR A 42 13.88 7.97 27.82
CA THR A 42 15.15 8.30 27.19
C THR A 42 15.08 9.68 26.56
N THR A 43 16.21 10.14 26.03
CA THR A 43 16.41 11.39 25.29
C THR A 43 17.40 11.10 24.18
N TYR A 44 17.49 11.94 23.16
CA TYR A 44 18.45 11.74 22.05
C TYR A 44 19.89 11.44 22.55
N HIS A 45 20.35 12.13 23.59
CA HIS A 45 21.69 11.96 24.16
C HIS A 45 21.93 10.64 24.92
N LYS A 46 20.88 9.88 25.23
CA LYS A 46 20.92 8.66 26.04
C LYS A 46 20.55 7.40 25.27
N LEU A 47 20.33 7.49 23.96
CA LEU A 47 19.87 6.36 23.14
C LEU A 47 20.84 5.18 23.16
N SER A 48 22.15 5.44 23.08
CA SER A 48 23.18 4.41 23.14
C SER A 48 23.21 3.66 24.48
N GLU A 49 22.91 4.34 25.58
CA GLU A 49 22.85 3.74 26.92
C GLU A 49 21.56 2.94 27.15
N THR A 50 20.45 3.47 26.63
CA THR A 50 19.10 2.96 26.87
C THR A 50 18.66 1.93 25.82
N ASP A 51 19.43 1.74 24.74
CA ASP A 51 19.23 0.74 23.67
C ASP A 51 17.89 0.87 22.92
N HIS A 52 17.29 2.06 22.90
CA HIS A 52 16.13 2.33 22.06
C HIS A 52 16.53 2.42 20.58
N ALA A 53 15.61 2.04 19.69
CA ALA A 53 15.69 2.36 18.26
C ALA A 53 15.04 3.72 17.99
N GLU A 54 15.64 4.53 17.11
CA GLU A 54 14.90 5.60 16.44
C GLU A 54 13.77 5.00 15.62
N THR A 55 12.55 5.47 15.84
CA THR A 55 11.32 4.84 15.33
C THR A 55 10.31 5.91 14.98
N VAL A 56 9.56 5.67 13.91
CA VAL A 56 8.42 6.50 13.52
C VAL A 56 7.14 5.72 13.83
N ARG A 57 6.28 6.29 14.66
CA ARG A 57 4.89 5.85 14.82
C ARG A 57 4.09 6.39 13.64
N ILE A 58 3.40 5.51 12.93
CA ILE A 58 2.58 5.82 11.77
C ILE A 58 1.15 5.43 12.10
N VAL A 59 0.23 6.40 12.08
CA VAL A 59 -1.21 6.17 12.16
C VAL A 59 -1.78 6.30 10.75
N TYR A 60 -2.53 5.30 10.30
CA TYR A 60 -2.99 5.21 8.92
C TYR A 60 -4.44 4.69 8.82
N ASP A 61 -5.07 4.99 7.70
CA ASP A 61 -6.39 4.53 7.32
C ASP A 61 -6.27 3.23 6.49
N PRO A 62 -6.57 2.04 7.05
CA PRO A 62 -6.41 0.75 6.37
C PRO A 62 -7.37 0.53 5.20
N ALA A 63 -8.37 1.41 5.03
CA ALA A 63 -9.23 1.44 3.86
C ALA A 63 -8.59 2.20 2.68
N THR A 64 -7.55 3.01 2.93
CA THR A 64 -6.81 3.76 1.90
C THR A 64 -5.46 3.12 1.59
N ILE A 65 -4.65 2.83 2.62
CA ILE A 65 -3.33 2.23 2.48
C ILE A 65 -3.24 0.97 3.35
N THR A 66 -2.82 -0.14 2.74
CA THR A 66 -2.73 -1.43 3.45
C THR A 66 -1.44 -1.54 4.26
N LEU A 67 -1.42 -2.46 5.23
CA LEU A 67 -0.19 -2.77 5.96
C LEU A 67 0.89 -3.28 5.00
N GLU A 68 0.51 -4.09 4.02
CA GLU A 68 1.39 -4.63 2.99
C GLU A 68 2.02 -3.53 2.14
N GLU A 69 1.27 -2.49 1.77
CA GLU A 69 1.81 -1.33 1.05
C GLU A 69 2.76 -0.51 1.93
N LEU A 70 2.42 -0.26 3.20
CA LEU A 70 3.32 0.41 4.15
C LEU A 70 4.64 -0.36 4.32
N LEU A 71 4.59 -1.69 4.44
CA LEU A 71 5.78 -2.52 4.55
C LEU A 71 6.58 -2.57 3.25
N ALA A 72 5.93 -2.55 2.08
CA ALA A 72 6.62 -2.43 0.80
C ALA A 72 7.36 -1.09 0.68
N HIS A 73 6.73 0.01 1.08
CA HIS A 73 7.36 1.32 1.20
C HIS A 73 8.53 1.34 2.18
N TYR A 74 8.37 0.69 3.34
CA TYR A 74 9.45 0.55 4.33
C TYR A 74 10.67 -0.16 3.73
N PHE A 75 10.48 -1.32 3.10
CA PHE A 75 11.56 -2.08 2.47
C PHE A 75 12.19 -1.36 1.28
N ARG A 76 11.47 -0.45 0.62
CA ARG A 76 12.01 0.37 -0.47
C ARG A 76 13.06 1.38 0.01
N ILE A 77 12.98 1.84 1.26
CA ILE A 77 13.80 2.94 1.78
C ILE A 77 14.89 2.51 2.77
N ILE A 78 14.96 1.23 3.11
CA ILE A 78 15.99 0.68 4.00
C ILE A 78 16.92 -0.30 3.27
N ASP A 79 18.09 -0.52 3.85
CA ASP A 79 18.87 -1.74 3.63
C ASP A 79 18.44 -2.81 4.64
N PRO A 80 17.70 -3.85 4.22
CA PRO A 80 17.10 -4.80 5.15
C PRO A 80 18.06 -5.90 5.61
N ILE A 81 19.29 -5.97 5.08
CA ILE A 81 20.33 -6.94 5.51
C ILE A 81 21.42 -6.26 6.35
N SER A 82 21.43 -4.92 6.41
CA SER A 82 22.37 -4.16 7.22
C SER A 82 22.05 -4.25 8.71
N VAL A 83 23.04 -4.62 9.51
CA VAL A 83 22.93 -4.76 10.96
C VAL A 83 23.34 -3.45 11.65
N ASN A 84 22.42 -2.85 12.41
CA ASN A 84 22.66 -1.65 13.23
C ASN A 84 23.26 -0.46 12.44
N ARG A 85 22.86 -0.30 11.18
CA ARG A 85 23.34 0.78 10.32
C ARG A 85 22.35 1.04 9.17
N GLN A 86 22.14 2.31 8.84
CA GLN A 86 21.47 2.76 7.62
C GLN A 86 22.23 3.95 7.04
N GLY A 87 22.66 3.87 5.78
CA GLY A 87 23.52 4.88 5.17
C GLY A 87 24.83 5.11 5.96
N ASN A 88 25.02 6.35 6.43
CA ASN A 88 26.17 6.74 7.23
C ASN A 88 25.94 6.61 8.74
N ASP A 89 24.69 6.40 9.17
CA ASP A 89 24.30 6.33 10.58
C ASP A 89 24.53 4.92 11.10
N SER A 90 25.41 4.77 12.10
CA SER A 90 25.81 3.47 12.67
C SER A 90 25.58 3.43 14.17
N GLY A 91 24.99 2.35 14.66
CA GLY A 91 24.63 2.18 16.06
C GLY A 91 23.32 1.40 16.24
N ARG A 92 23.12 0.82 17.42
CA ARG A 92 21.90 0.06 17.77
C ARG A 92 20.62 0.91 17.69
N GLN A 93 20.73 2.21 17.84
CA GLN A 93 19.63 3.16 17.65
C GLN A 93 19.17 3.25 16.19
N TYR A 94 19.99 2.84 15.22
CA TYR A 94 19.69 2.85 13.79
C TYR A 94 19.38 1.45 13.23
N ARG A 95 19.10 0.48 14.11
CA ARG A 95 18.66 -0.86 13.68
C ARG A 95 17.33 -0.80 12.94
N THR A 96 17.11 -1.75 12.04
CA THR A 96 15.85 -1.92 11.35
C THR A 96 14.90 -2.76 12.19
N GLY A 97 13.64 -2.34 12.31
CA GLY A 97 12.64 -3.04 13.08
C GLY A 97 11.21 -2.65 12.71
N ILE A 98 10.30 -3.62 12.83
CA ILE A 98 8.86 -3.45 12.67
C ILE A 98 8.24 -3.80 14.02
N TYR A 99 7.60 -2.83 14.66
CA TYR A 99 6.93 -3.02 15.94
C TYR A 99 5.44 -2.76 15.84
N TYR A 100 4.66 -3.69 16.39
CA TYR A 100 3.20 -3.70 16.28
C TYR A 100 2.54 -3.69 17.67
N THR A 101 1.32 -3.17 17.71
CA THR A 101 0.48 -3.16 18.92
C THR A 101 -0.68 -4.14 18.83
N ASP A 102 -1.16 -4.42 17.62
CA ASP A 102 -2.22 -5.39 17.32
C ASP A 102 -1.63 -6.78 17.04
N ALA A 103 -2.07 -7.79 17.80
CA ALA A 103 -1.61 -9.16 17.62
C ALA A 103 -2.06 -9.76 16.27
N ASP A 104 -3.16 -9.26 15.69
CA ASP A 104 -3.66 -9.74 14.41
C ASP A 104 -2.69 -9.37 13.26
N ASP A 105 -1.96 -8.25 13.39
CA ASP A 105 -0.97 -7.81 12.41
C ASP A 105 0.32 -8.68 12.44
N GLU A 106 0.59 -9.41 13.54
CA GLU A 106 1.82 -10.20 13.66
C GLU A 106 1.98 -11.22 12.52
N LYS A 107 0.87 -11.88 12.17
CA LYS A 107 0.85 -12.93 11.15
C LYS A 107 1.12 -12.34 9.76
N ASP A 108 0.53 -11.18 9.47
CA ASP A 108 0.70 -10.48 8.20
C ASP A 108 2.12 -9.92 8.06
N ILE A 109 2.68 -9.34 9.13
CA ILE A 109 4.08 -8.89 9.17
C ILE A 109 5.03 -10.06 8.96
N GLN A 110 4.79 -11.20 9.62
CA GLN A 110 5.63 -12.39 9.43
C GLN A 110 5.57 -12.91 7.99
N ALA A 111 4.36 -13.01 7.43
CA ALA A 111 4.19 -13.44 6.03
C ALA A 111 4.90 -12.50 5.06
N PHE A 112 4.86 -11.18 5.32
CA PHE A 112 5.58 -10.19 4.52
C PHE A 112 7.10 -10.33 4.65
N LEU A 113 7.62 -10.55 5.86
CA LEU A 113 9.05 -10.79 6.09
C LEU A 113 9.52 -12.08 5.39
N ASP A 114 8.75 -13.16 5.48
CA ASP A 114 9.03 -14.43 4.80
C ASP A 114 9.03 -14.27 3.27
N PHE A 115 8.12 -13.43 2.75
CA PHE A 115 8.10 -13.05 1.35
C PHE A 115 9.35 -12.25 0.96
N MET A 116 9.71 -11.22 1.72
CA MET A 116 10.86 -10.38 1.44
C MET A 116 12.18 -11.15 1.56
N GLN A 117 12.30 -12.09 2.49
CA GLN A 117 13.49 -12.92 2.65
C GLN A 117 13.85 -13.68 1.35
N LYS A 118 12.87 -14.09 0.55
CA LYS A 118 13.11 -14.78 -0.74
C LYS A 118 13.84 -13.89 -1.76
N LYS A 119 13.77 -12.57 -1.61
CA LYS A 119 14.41 -11.58 -2.49
C LYS A 119 15.85 -11.29 -2.11
N TYR A 120 16.30 -11.71 -0.93
CA TYR A 120 17.65 -11.45 -0.43
C TYR A 120 18.42 -12.76 -0.16
N PRO A 121 19.66 -12.89 -0.64
CA PRO A 121 20.47 -14.07 -0.37
C PRO A 121 20.96 -14.13 1.09
N ALA A 122 21.09 -12.97 1.74
CA ALA A 122 21.45 -12.87 3.15
C ALA A 122 20.20 -12.82 4.03
N PRO A 123 20.28 -13.29 5.29
CA PRO A 123 19.19 -13.14 6.25
C PRO A 123 18.81 -11.68 6.46
N LEU A 124 17.52 -11.39 6.53
CA LEU A 124 17.05 -10.06 6.91
C LEU A 124 17.51 -9.73 8.34
N ALA A 125 18.03 -8.52 8.53
CA ALA A 125 18.41 -7.96 9.83
C ALA A 125 17.24 -7.25 10.54
N VAL A 126 16.12 -7.07 9.84
CA VAL A 126 14.90 -6.41 10.35
C VAL A 126 14.31 -7.24 11.48
N GLU A 127 14.26 -6.67 12.69
CA GLU A 127 13.60 -7.32 13.84
C GLU A 127 12.08 -7.11 13.81
N LYS A 128 11.33 -8.08 14.35
CA LYS A 128 9.88 -8.02 14.51
C LYS A 128 9.54 -8.26 15.98
N ASP A 129 8.86 -7.33 16.64
CA ASP A 129 8.49 -7.47 18.06
C ASP A 129 7.25 -6.63 18.40
N VAL A 130 6.61 -6.90 19.53
CA VAL A 130 5.56 -6.02 20.07
C VAL A 130 6.17 -4.70 20.54
N VAL A 131 5.39 -3.62 20.51
CA VAL A 131 5.81 -2.34 21.12
C VAL A 131 5.83 -2.50 22.65
N LYS A 132 7.02 -2.46 23.25
CA LYS A 132 7.23 -2.55 24.71
C LYS A 132 7.20 -1.17 25.36
N ASN A 133 7.82 -0.20 24.71
CA ASN A 133 7.78 1.21 25.07
C ASN A 133 8.04 2.06 23.84
N PHE A 134 7.47 3.26 23.82
CA PHE A 134 7.73 4.29 22.83
C PHE A 134 7.83 5.63 23.55
N VAL A 135 9.00 6.24 23.52
CA VAL A 135 9.25 7.56 24.11
C VAL A 135 9.27 8.58 22.97
N ARG A 136 8.28 9.48 22.93
CA ARG A 136 8.23 10.57 21.94
C ARG A 136 9.54 11.37 21.97
N ALA A 137 10.12 11.60 20.80
CA ALA A 137 11.33 12.42 20.65
C ALA A 137 11.02 13.91 20.92
N GLU A 138 12.05 14.67 21.27
CA GLU A 138 11.95 16.10 21.53
C GLU A 138 11.37 16.87 20.32
N ASP A 139 10.68 17.98 20.56
CA ASP A 139 9.93 18.70 19.51
C ASP A 139 10.79 19.20 18.34
N TYR A 140 12.10 19.34 18.53
CA TYR A 140 13.00 19.71 17.43
C TYR A 140 13.23 18.56 16.43
N HIS A 141 13.03 17.29 16.83
CA HIS A 141 13.11 16.13 15.93
C HIS A 141 11.83 15.90 15.13
N GLN A 142 10.69 16.36 15.65
CA GLN A 142 9.37 16.17 15.03
C GLN A 142 9.26 17.01 13.76
N LYS A 143 8.88 16.41 12.64
CA LYS A 143 8.82 17.08 11.33
C LYS A 143 10.11 17.84 11.02
N TYR A 144 11.24 17.21 11.27
CA TYR A 144 12.54 17.88 11.20
C TYR A 144 12.83 18.45 9.80
N LEU A 145 12.51 17.69 8.74
CA LEU A 145 12.81 18.09 7.36
C LEU A 145 11.80 19.12 6.80
N ASP A 146 10.60 19.24 7.38
CA ASP A 146 9.72 20.39 7.11
C ASP A 146 10.32 21.69 7.65
N LYS A 147 10.87 21.63 8.87
CA LYS A 147 11.51 22.77 9.54
C LYS A 147 12.87 23.10 8.92
N ASN A 148 13.57 22.09 8.41
CA ASN A 148 14.92 22.19 7.88
C ASN A 148 15.01 21.47 6.51
N PRO A 149 14.55 22.11 5.41
CA PRO A 149 14.50 21.46 4.09
C PRO A 149 15.86 21.01 3.53
N GLY A 150 16.96 21.65 3.97
CA GLY A 150 18.34 21.26 3.65
C GLY A 150 18.99 20.33 4.70
N GLY A 151 18.19 19.80 5.62
CA GLY A 151 18.63 18.91 6.68
C GLY A 151 19.16 17.57 6.14
N TYR A 152 19.91 16.87 6.98
CA TYR A 152 20.44 15.56 6.64
C TYR A 152 19.30 14.56 6.37
N CYS A 153 19.39 13.85 5.24
CA CYS A 153 18.50 12.74 4.90
C CYS A 153 19.27 11.75 4.03
N HIS A 154 19.36 10.48 4.46
CA HIS A 154 19.97 9.42 3.66
C HIS A 154 18.98 8.76 2.69
N ILE A 155 17.69 9.07 2.81
CA ILE A 155 16.60 8.51 1.99
C ILE A 155 16.31 9.47 0.82
N ASP A 156 16.16 8.94 -0.40
CA ASP A 156 15.62 9.71 -1.52
C ASP A 156 14.12 9.92 -1.33
N LEU A 157 13.77 11.08 -0.78
CA LEU A 157 12.41 11.51 -0.51
C LEU A 157 11.51 11.59 -1.75
N SER A 158 12.08 11.73 -2.95
CA SER A 158 11.31 11.72 -4.20
C SER A 158 10.71 10.36 -4.52
N LEU A 159 11.20 9.28 -3.89
CA LEU A 159 10.64 7.95 -4.05
C LEU A 159 9.18 7.87 -3.54
N ALA A 160 8.76 8.73 -2.61
CA ALA A 160 7.38 8.73 -2.10
C ALA A 160 6.34 9.16 -3.16
N THR A 161 6.79 9.82 -4.23
CA THR A 161 5.91 10.27 -5.34
C THR A 161 6.19 9.51 -6.64
N LYS A 162 7.04 8.49 -6.60
CA LYS A 162 7.34 7.62 -7.74
C LYS A 162 6.67 6.27 -7.52
N PRO A 163 6.22 5.59 -8.60
CA PRO A 163 5.59 4.28 -8.49
C PRO A 163 6.33 3.34 -7.55
N LEU A 164 5.59 2.65 -6.68
CA LEU A 164 6.14 1.70 -5.71
C LEU A 164 6.76 0.48 -6.40
N TYR A 165 6.12 0.02 -7.48
CA TYR A 165 6.53 -1.13 -8.28
C TYR A 165 6.94 -0.70 -9.69
N ASP A 166 7.62 -1.60 -10.41
CA ASP A 166 7.95 -1.36 -11.82
C ASP A 166 6.67 -1.34 -12.69
N GLU A 167 6.36 -0.17 -13.24
CA GLU A 167 5.23 0.03 -14.15
C GLU A 167 5.64 0.04 -15.63
N SER A 168 6.93 -0.17 -15.95
CA SER A 168 7.44 -0.06 -17.33
C SER A 168 6.73 -1.00 -18.32
N ARG A 169 6.21 -2.13 -17.84
CA ARG A 169 5.47 -3.12 -18.63
C ARG A 169 3.98 -2.81 -18.81
N PHE A 170 3.43 -1.81 -18.11
CA PHE A 170 2.00 -1.45 -18.13
C PHE A 170 1.70 -0.30 -19.10
N ALA A 171 2.46 -0.20 -20.19
CA ALA A 171 2.28 0.83 -21.19
C ALA A 171 0.88 0.75 -21.83
N VAL A 172 0.25 1.91 -22.02
CA VAL A 172 -1.07 2.02 -22.64
C VAL A 172 -0.95 1.69 -24.13
N PRO A 173 -1.63 0.64 -24.63
CA PRO A 173 -1.63 0.33 -26.06
C PRO A 173 -2.34 1.42 -26.87
N ASP A 174 -1.98 1.57 -28.14
CA ASP A 174 -2.70 2.49 -29.03
C ASP A 174 -4.14 2.02 -29.33
N LYS A 175 -4.95 2.93 -29.86
CA LYS A 175 -6.37 2.71 -30.12
C LYS A 175 -6.64 1.54 -31.07
N ASP A 176 -5.77 1.30 -32.05
CA ASP A 176 -5.96 0.23 -33.04
C ASP A 176 -5.57 -1.13 -32.46
N ALA A 177 -4.54 -1.17 -31.62
CA ALA A 177 -4.17 -2.35 -30.84
C ALA A 177 -5.30 -2.74 -29.87
N LEU A 178 -5.90 -1.76 -29.18
CA LEU A 178 -7.03 -1.98 -28.28
C LEU A 178 -8.23 -2.60 -28.99
N LYS A 179 -8.64 -2.06 -30.14
CA LYS A 179 -9.78 -2.58 -30.93
C LYS A 179 -9.58 -4.01 -31.43
N LYS A 180 -8.33 -4.46 -31.60
CA LYS A 180 -8.00 -5.82 -32.02
C LYS A 180 -7.94 -6.80 -30.85
N LYS A 181 -7.52 -6.33 -29.67
CA LYS A 181 -7.31 -7.15 -28.47
C LYS A 181 -8.58 -7.31 -27.63
N LEU A 182 -9.37 -6.25 -27.51
CA LEU A 182 -10.56 -6.21 -26.65
C LEU A 182 -11.80 -6.65 -27.43
N SER A 183 -12.71 -7.33 -26.73
CA SER A 183 -14.08 -7.52 -27.23
C SER A 183 -14.82 -6.18 -27.32
N PRO A 184 -15.92 -6.09 -28.10
CA PRO A 184 -16.71 -4.86 -28.18
C PRO A 184 -17.15 -4.32 -26.83
N LEU A 185 -17.62 -5.20 -25.92
CA LEU A 185 -18.03 -4.81 -24.58
C LEU A 185 -16.87 -4.25 -23.75
N GLN A 186 -15.72 -4.94 -23.75
CA GLN A 186 -14.53 -4.49 -23.02
C GLN A 186 -14.03 -3.14 -23.54
N TYR A 187 -14.06 -2.94 -24.87
CA TYR A 187 -13.70 -1.67 -25.47
C TYR A 187 -14.67 -0.55 -25.09
N ASP A 188 -15.98 -0.78 -25.20
CA ASP A 188 -16.99 0.23 -24.88
C ASP A 188 -16.99 0.58 -23.38
N VAL A 189 -16.83 -0.41 -22.50
CA VAL A 189 -16.69 -0.17 -21.05
C VAL A 189 -15.46 0.68 -20.79
N THR A 190 -14.27 0.22 -21.19
CA THR A 190 -13.01 0.88 -20.81
C THR A 190 -12.77 2.21 -21.50
N GLN A 191 -13.22 2.39 -22.74
CA GLN A 191 -12.89 3.56 -23.58
C GLN A 191 -14.06 4.53 -23.76
N HIS A 192 -15.30 4.08 -23.58
CA HIS A 192 -16.51 4.89 -23.81
C HIS A 192 -17.42 4.98 -22.57
N GLN A 193 -16.91 4.61 -21.39
CA GLN A 193 -17.63 4.69 -20.12
C GLN A 193 -18.98 3.94 -20.15
N ALA A 194 -19.07 2.87 -20.95
CA ALA A 194 -20.22 2.00 -20.93
C ALA A 194 -20.25 1.17 -19.63
N THR A 195 -21.40 0.60 -19.31
CA THR A 195 -21.58 -0.27 -18.16
C THR A 195 -22.15 -1.61 -18.64
N GLU A 196 -21.51 -2.71 -18.25
CA GLU A 196 -22.01 -4.05 -18.55
C GLU A 196 -23.32 -4.33 -17.80
N ARG A 197 -24.09 -5.32 -18.25
CA ARG A 197 -25.37 -5.65 -17.61
C ARG A 197 -25.12 -6.34 -16.24
N PRO A 198 -25.94 -6.07 -15.22
CA PRO A 198 -25.84 -6.75 -13.94
C PRO A 198 -25.91 -8.28 -14.10
N TYR A 199 -25.16 -9.01 -13.29
CA TYR A 199 -25.09 -10.48 -13.21
C TYR A 199 -24.63 -11.18 -14.49
N THR A 200 -24.01 -10.44 -15.43
CA THR A 200 -23.52 -11.03 -16.68
C THR A 200 -22.03 -11.29 -16.71
N SER A 201 -21.26 -10.66 -15.82
CA SER A 201 -19.83 -10.91 -15.69
C SER A 201 -19.55 -12.24 -15.01
N GLU A 202 -18.56 -12.98 -15.51
CA GLU A 202 -18.00 -14.14 -14.83
C GLU A 202 -17.37 -13.80 -13.47
N TYR A 203 -17.00 -12.53 -13.24
CA TYR A 203 -16.36 -12.08 -12.01
C TYR A 203 -17.34 -11.61 -10.92
N ASP A 204 -18.65 -11.60 -11.20
CA ASP A 204 -19.67 -11.24 -10.21
C ASP A 204 -19.70 -12.29 -9.08
N ALA A 205 -20.16 -13.50 -9.41
CA ALA A 205 -20.16 -14.67 -8.51
C ALA A 205 -18.84 -15.47 -8.62
N PHE A 206 -17.73 -14.83 -8.26
CA PHE A 206 -16.37 -15.39 -8.35
C PHE A 206 -15.57 -15.11 -7.08
N ASP A 207 -14.84 -16.12 -6.59
CA ASP A 207 -14.13 -16.07 -5.29
C ASP A 207 -12.78 -16.83 -5.32
N GLU A 208 -12.15 -16.93 -6.50
CA GLU A 208 -10.82 -17.54 -6.57
C GLU A 208 -9.73 -16.59 -6.07
N LYS A 209 -8.71 -17.17 -5.44
CA LYS A 209 -7.56 -16.44 -4.91
C LYS A 209 -6.64 -15.94 -6.04
N GLY A 210 -6.42 -14.64 -6.10
CA GLY A 210 -5.60 -13.96 -7.10
C GLY A 210 -5.75 -12.44 -7.10
N ILE A 211 -5.39 -11.81 -8.21
CA ILE A 211 -5.54 -10.36 -8.42
C ILE A 211 -6.36 -10.07 -9.67
N TYR A 212 -7.01 -8.91 -9.69
CA TYR A 212 -7.67 -8.35 -10.86
C TYR A 212 -6.81 -7.24 -11.42
N VAL A 213 -6.41 -7.39 -12.69
CA VAL A 213 -5.60 -6.41 -13.42
C VAL A 213 -6.46 -5.67 -14.42
N ASP A 214 -6.06 -4.46 -14.78
CA ASP A 214 -6.64 -3.70 -15.89
C ASP A 214 -6.50 -4.50 -17.19
N ILE A 215 -7.60 -4.76 -17.88
CA ILE A 215 -7.59 -5.52 -19.13
C ILE A 215 -6.80 -4.81 -20.25
N VAL A 216 -6.69 -3.47 -20.16
CA VAL A 216 -5.98 -2.64 -21.13
C VAL A 216 -4.46 -2.74 -20.91
N THR A 217 -3.99 -2.35 -19.73
CA THR A 217 -2.55 -2.21 -19.43
C THR A 217 -1.93 -3.44 -18.77
N GLY A 218 -2.73 -4.27 -18.10
CA GLY A 218 -2.26 -5.34 -17.23
C GLY A 218 -1.81 -4.86 -15.84
N LYS A 219 -1.97 -3.57 -15.49
CA LYS A 219 -1.62 -3.07 -14.14
C LYS A 219 -2.57 -3.67 -13.09
N PRO A 220 -2.09 -4.17 -11.94
CA PRO A 220 -2.94 -4.61 -10.84
C PRO A 220 -3.85 -3.50 -10.31
N LEU A 221 -5.12 -3.83 -10.11
CA LEU A 221 -6.15 -2.90 -9.64
C LEU A 221 -6.75 -3.32 -8.30
N PHE A 222 -7.10 -4.60 -8.16
CA PHE A 222 -7.77 -5.11 -6.96
C PHE A 222 -7.22 -6.48 -6.56
N SER A 223 -7.27 -6.77 -5.26
CA SER A 223 -6.99 -8.09 -4.70
C SER A 223 -8.29 -8.88 -4.51
N SER A 224 -8.24 -10.19 -4.67
CA SER A 224 -9.35 -11.08 -4.26
C SER A 224 -9.62 -11.01 -2.75
N THR A 225 -8.63 -10.70 -1.92
CA THR A 225 -8.80 -10.48 -0.47
C THR A 225 -9.86 -9.44 -0.15
N ASP A 226 -9.98 -8.42 -1.00
CA ASP A 226 -10.85 -7.26 -0.79
C ASP A 226 -12.16 -7.36 -1.60
N LYS A 227 -12.37 -8.49 -2.30
CA LYS A 227 -13.60 -8.75 -3.05
C LYS A 227 -14.68 -9.28 -2.11
N TYR A 228 -15.93 -8.88 -2.34
CA TYR A 228 -17.09 -9.44 -1.64
C TYR A 228 -18.33 -9.46 -2.53
N ASP A 229 -19.35 -10.23 -2.13
CA ASP A 229 -20.65 -10.24 -2.78
C ASP A 229 -21.52 -9.10 -2.23
N ALA A 230 -21.72 -8.05 -3.04
CA ALA A 230 -22.58 -6.93 -2.70
C ALA A 230 -24.05 -7.12 -3.15
N GLY A 231 -24.36 -8.19 -3.90
CA GLY A 231 -25.70 -8.41 -4.47
C GLY A 231 -26.15 -7.33 -5.46
N CYS A 232 -25.23 -6.55 -6.04
CA CYS A 232 -25.55 -5.52 -7.03
C CYS A 232 -25.44 -6.02 -8.48
N GLY A 233 -24.82 -7.18 -8.71
CA GLY A 233 -24.62 -7.78 -10.02
C GLY A 233 -23.34 -7.33 -10.74
N TRP A 234 -22.42 -6.68 -10.04
CA TRP A 234 -21.07 -6.39 -10.53
C TRP A 234 -20.02 -6.76 -9.47
N PRO A 235 -18.81 -7.18 -9.90
CA PRO A 235 -17.67 -7.34 -9.00
C PRO A 235 -17.52 -6.14 -8.07
N SER A 236 -17.50 -6.43 -6.76
CA SER A 236 -17.45 -5.41 -5.72
C SER A 236 -16.25 -5.61 -4.83
N PHE A 237 -15.51 -4.53 -4.59
CA PHE A 237 -14.32 -4.51 -3.73
C PHE A 237 -14.44 -3.46 -2.64
N THR A 238 -13.74 -3.65 -1.53
CA THR A 238 -13.71 -2.68 -0.41
C THR A 238 -12.65 -1.59 -0.62
N LYS A 239 -11.55 -1.92 -1.32
CA LYS A 239 -10.46 -0.98 -1.65
C LYS A 239 -9.63 -1.45 -2.86
N PRO A 240 -8.87 -0.54 -3.50
CA PRO A 240 -7.88 -0.90 -4.52
C PRO A 240 -6.68 -1.63 -3.91
N ILE A 241 -5.92 -2.36 -4.73
CA ILE A 241 -4.74 -3.13 -4.29
C ILE A 241 -3.60 -2.24 -3.77
N THR A 242 -3.46 -1.03 -4.32
CA THR A 242 -2.53 -0.01 -3.85
C THR A 242 -3.14 1.39 -3.96
N THR A 243 -2.58 2.37 -3.24
CA THR A 243 -2.93 3.79 -3.38
C THR A 243 -2.62 4.35 -4.79
N GLU A 244 -1.89 3.60 -5.60
CA GLU A 244 -1.43 3.93 -6.95
C GLU A 244 -2.24 3.27 -8.09
N ALA A 245 -3.26 2.47 -7.77
CA ALA A 245 -4.00 1.69 -8.75
C ALA A 245 -5.05 2.51 -9.53
N VAL A 246 -5.81 3.37 -8.86
CA VAL A 246 -6.99 4.05 -9.42
C VAL A 246 -7.00 5.54 -9.13
N ASP A 247 -7.71 6.28 -9.97
CA ASP A 247 -8.04 7.68 -9.79
C ASP A 247 -9.57 7.87 -9.83
N TYR A 248 -10.01 9.05 -9.37
CA TYR A 248 -11.41 9.34 -9.09
C TYR A 248 -11.85 10.60 -9.84
N GLU A 249 -13.02 10.54 -10.47
CA GLU A 249 -13.63 11.68 -11.15
C GLU A 249 -15.08 11.88 -10.73
N LYS A 250 -15.52 13.14 -10.73
CA LYS A 250 -16.91 13.49 -10.43
C LYS A 250 -17.78 13.19 -11.66
N ASP A 251 -18.76 12.29 -11.49
CA ASP A 251 -19.72 11.94 -12.53
C ASP A 251 -21.11 12.50 -12.21
N THR A 252 -21.62 13.36 -13.10
CA THR A 252 -22.99 13.92 -13.01
C THR A 252 -23.96 13.34 -14.04
N SER A 253 -23.58 12.25 -14.70
CA SER A 253 -24.38 11.58 -15.71
C SER A 253 -25.67 11.01 -15.12
N PHE A 254 -26.69 10.84 -15.97
CA PHE A 254 -28.00 10.30 -15.59
C PHE A 254 -28.71 11.05 -14.43
N GLY A 255 -28.34 12.31 -14.18
CA GLY A 255 -28.93 13.15 -13.13
C GLY A 255 -28.54 12.73 -11.70
N MET A 256 -27.52 11.89 -11.54
CA MET A 256 -26.99 11.47 -10.25
C MET A 256 -25.68 12.20 -9.94
N LEU A 257 -25.27 12.22 -8.68
CA LEU A 257 -23.91 12.60 -8.29
C LEU A 257 -23.19 11.35 -7.82
N ARG A 258 -22.20 10.89 -8.60
CA ARG A 258 -21.40 9.70 -8.30
C ARG A 258 -19.92 10.02 -8.42
N THR A 259 -19.11 9.11 -7.92
CA THR A 259 -17.65 9.14 -8.13
C THR A 259 -17.28 8.01 -9.07
N GLU A 260 -16.88 8.37 -10.28
CA GLU A 260 -16.31 7.45 -11.25
C GLU A 260 -14.91 7.01 -10.80
N VAL A 261 -14.58 5.75 -11.09
CA VAL A 261 -13.27 5.16 -10.84
C VAL A 261 -12.67 4.77 -12.18
N HIS A 262 -11.44 5.24 -12.44
CA HIS A 262 -10.66 4.85 -13.61
C HIS A 262 -9.27 4.35 -13.19
N SER A 263 -8.66 3.48 -14.00
CA SER A 263 -7.30 3.00 -13.74
C SER A 263 -6.30 4.16 -13.88
N ARG A 264 -5.40 4.36 -12.91
CA ARG A 264 -4.45 5.50 -12.92
C ARG A 264 -3.54 5.51 -14.15
N THR A 265 -3.05 4.33 -14.57
CA THR A 265 -2.09 4.23 -15.69
C THR A 265 -2.77 4.21 -17.06
N GLY A 266 -3.84 3.43 -17.20
CA GLY A 266 -4.55 3.26 -18.47
C GLY A 266 -5.60 4.33 -18.79
N ASN A 267 -6.05 5.08 -17.77
CA ASN A 267 -7.27 5.88 -17.81
C ASN A 267 -8.51 5.10 -18.32
N SER A 268 -8.54 3.78 -18.14
CA SER A 268 -9.67 2.92 -18.46
C SER A 268 -10.81 3.21 -17.47
N HIS A 269 -12.01 3.45 -17.98
CA HIS A 269 -13.20 3.45 -17.12
C HIS A 269 -13.37 2.06 -16.49
N LEU A 270 -13.50 2.02 -15.16
CA LEU A 270 -13.68 0.80 -14.39
C LEU A 270 -15.11 0.69 -13.86
N GLY A 271 -15.65 1.78 -13.32
CA GLY A 271 -16.99 1.81 -12.72
C GLY A 271 -17.14 2.98 -11.75
N HIS A 272 -17.74 2.72 -10.60
CA HIS A 272 -18.05 3.76 -9.60
C HIS A 272 -17.74 3.27 -8.17
N VAL A 273 -17.46 4.22 -7.27
CA VAL A 273 -17.31 3.95 -5.84
C VAL A 273 -18.47 4.58 -5.06
N PHE A 274 -18.98 3.84 -4.08
CA PHE A 274 -20.10 4.20 -3.21
C PHE A 274 -19.71 4.06 -1.73
N ASP A 275 -20.48 4.70 -0.84
CA ASP A 275 -20.28 4.70 0.62
C ASP A 275 -21.22 3.72 1.37
N ASP A 276 -21.73 2.71 0.64
CA ASP A 276 -22.66 1.68 1.11
C ASP A 276 -22.00 0.30 1.29
N GLY A 277 -20.67 0.25 1.39
CA GLY A 277 -19.91 -0.97 1.61
C GLY A 277 -19.87 -1.45 3.08
N PRO A 278 -19.24 -2.61 3.35
CA PRO A 278 -19.03 -3.13 4.70
C PRO A 278 -18.30 -2.13 5.57
N LYS A 279 -18.86 -1.76 6.73
CA LYS A 279 -18.32 -0.70 7.59
C LYS A 279 -17.03 -1.11 8.28
N GLU A 280 -16.90 -2.39 8.59
CA GLU A 280 -15.72 -3.04 9.12
C GLU A 280 -14.49 -2.86 8.20
N ASP A 281 -14.72 -2.80 6.88
CA ASP A 281 -13.69 -2.69 5.85
C ASP A 281 -13.54 -1.27 5.27
N GLY A 282 -14.09 -0.26 5.96
CA GLY A 282 -13.98 1.15 5.60
C GLY A 282 -15.24 1.76 4.98
N GLY A 283 -16.26 0.96 4.68
CA GLY A 283 -17.57 1.43 4.22
C GLY A 283 -17.64 1.77 2.74
N LEU A 284 -16.56 1.54 1.96
CA LEU A 284 -16.55 1.80 0.53
C LEU A 284 -16.92 0.56 -0.27
N ARG A 285 -17.61 0.77 -1.39
CA ARG A 285 -17.92 -0.24 -2.39
C ARG A 285 -17.47 0.21 -3.76
N TYR A 286 -16.40 -0.39 -4.25
CA TYR A 286 -15.91 -0.25 -5.61
C TYR A 286 -16.70 -1.20 -6.51
N CYS A 287 -17.69 -0.67 -7.21
CA CYS A 287 -18.56 -1.41 -8.12
C CYS A 287 -17.94 -1.35 -9.52
N ILE A 288 -17.26 -2.42 -9.92
CA ILE A 288 -16.39 -2.44 -11.09
C ILE A 288 -16.95 -3.36 -12.16
N ASN A 289 -16.92 -2.93 -13.42
CA ASN A 289 -17.27 -3.77 -14.55
C ASN A 289 -16.23 -4.89 -14.70
N GLY A 290 -16.65 -6.15 -14.68
CA GLY A 290 -15.76 -7.27 -14.95
C GLY A 290 -15.17 -7.21 -16.36
N ALA A 291 -15.87 -6.60 -17.34
CA ALA A 291 -15.33 -6.31 -18.66
C ALA A 291 -14.12 -5.34 -18.67
N SER A 292 -13.83 -4.62 -17.59
CA SER A 292 -12.59 -3.84 -17.46
C SER A 292 -11.44 -4.60 -16.80
N LEU A 293 -11.70 -5.82 -16.33
CA LEU A 293 -10.76 -6.61 -15.54
C LEU A 293 -10.30 -7.86 -16.29
N LYS A 294 -9.09 -8.30 -15.95
CA LYS A 294 -8.63 -9.67 -16.18
C LYS A 294 -8.19 -10.25 -14.84
N PHE A 295 -8.68 -11.42 -14.49
CA PHE A 295 -8.23 -12.13 -13.29
C PHE A 295 -6.92 -12.89 -13.56
N ILE A 296 -6.00 -12.85 -12.59
CA ILE A 296 -4.75 -13.61 -12.57
C ILE A 296 -4.75 -14.49 -11.31
N PRO A 297 -4.85 -15.83 -11.44
CA PRO A 297 -4.82 -16.74 -10.29
C PRO A 297 -3.53 -16.62 -9.50
N TYR A 298 -3.61 -16.79 -8.18
CA TYR A 298 -2.45 -16.69 -7.27
C TYR A 298 -1.29 -17.61 -7.67
N ALA A 299 -1.61 -18.83 -8.15
CA ALA A 299 -0.62 -19.80 -8.60
C ALA A 299 0.17 -19.35 -9.86
N ASP A 300 -0.41 -18.47 -10.67
CA ASP A 300 0.20 -17.96 -11.90
C ASP A 300 0.84 -16.57 -11.72
N MET A 301 0.56 -15.88 -10.61
CA MET A 301 1.05 -14.50 -10.38
C MET A 301 2.56 -14.37 -10.55
N GLU A 302 3.36 -15.20 -9.89
CA GLU A 302 4.83 -15.12 -9.99
C GLU A 302 5.31 -15.38 -11.42
N LYS A 303 4.75 -16.41 -12.07
CA LYS A 303 5.08 -16.79 -13.45
C LYS A 303 4.71 -15.71 -14.46
N GLU A 304 3.61 -14.99 -14.23
CA GLU A 304 3.16 -13.87 -15.06
C GLU A 304 3.82 -12.53 -14.65
N GLY A 305 4.76 -12.55 -13.71
CA GLY A 305 5.55 -11.39 -13.28
C GLY A 305 4.81 -10.43 -12.35
N TYR A 306 3.78 -10.91 -11.64
CA TYR A 306 3.06 -10.22 -10.56
C TYR A 306 3.51 -10.67 -9.17
N GLY A 307 4.71 -11.25 -9.04
CA GLY A 307 5.23 -11.77 -7.76
C GLY A 307 5.27 -10.71 -6.65
N ASP A 308 5.54 -9.46 -6.99
CA ASP A 308 5.55 -8.33 -6.04
C ASP A 308 4.19 -8.05 -5.39
N TYR A 309 3.10 -8.49 -6.01
CA TYR A 309 1.74 -8.26 -5.53
C TYR A 309 1.18 -9.45 -4.72
N MET A 310 1.95 -10.53 -4.56
CA MET A 310 1.51 -11.70 -3.79
C MET A 310 1.17 -11.40 -2.31
N PRO A 311 1.86 -10.49 -1.60
CA PRO A 311 1.51 -10.16 -0.21
C PRO A 311 0.10 -9.62 -0.03
N TYR A 312 -0.48 -8.97 -1.05
CA TYR A 312 -1.83 -8.42 -1.00
C TYR A 312 -2.94 -9.48 -1.07
N VAL A 313 -2.59 -10.75 -1.33
CA VAL A 313 -3.55 -11.83 -1.55
C VAL A 313 -3.48 -12.87 -0.43
N LYS A 314 -4.52 -12.92 0.42
CA LYS A 314 -4.58 -13.73 1.65
C LYS A 314 -5.32 -15.05 1.45
#